data_AF-A0A0F0I316-F1
#
_entry.id   AF-A0A0F0I316-F1
#
_cell.length_a   1.000
_cell.length_b   1.000
_cell.length_c   1.000
_cell.angle_alpha   90.00
_cell.angle_beta   90.00
_cell.angle_gamma   90.00
#
_symmetry.space_group_name_H-M   'P 1'
#
loop_
_entity.id
_entity.type
_entity.pdbx_description
1 polymer ?
#
loop_
_entity_poly.entity_id
_entity_poly.type
_entity_poly.pdbx_seq_one_letter_code
_entity_poly.pdbx_strand_id
1 'polypeptide(L)'
;MKFFAITLASLASISGALASASGSNDACSKFIYSTLYNEGSADVYHWREVIDKSESNPCASTSNSCGADLYSIFKEDTNQDVYNWKQDMGNRKLTACTATNDACGKLLWDTFHDDKSTDMANWKHIIDARGSNACK
;
A
#
# COMPACT_ATOMS: atom_id res chain seq x y z
N MET A 1 36.49 -2.80 -20.29
CA MET A 1 35.18 -3.12 -19.69
C MET A 1 35.04 -2.23 -18.47
N LYS A 2 34.12 -1.25 -18.48
CA LYS A 2 33.88 -0.37 -17.33
C LYS A 2 32.77 -1.00 -16.50
N PHE A 3 33.13 -1.52 -15.33
CA PHE A 3 32.17 -2.00 -14.34
C PHE A 3 31.46 -0.78 -13.74
N PHE A 4 30.16 -0.68 -13.99
CA PHE A 4 29.32 0.27 -13.27
C PHE A 4 29.11 -0.29 -11.86
N ALA A 5 29.78 0.32 -10.89
CA ALA A 5 29.45 0.16 -9.49
C ALA A 5 28.04 0.72 -9.27
N ILE A 6 27.06 -0.16 -9.09
CA ILE A 6 25.76 0.22 -8.55
C ILE A 6 26.01 0.54 -7.08
N THR A 7 26.17 1.82 -6.80
CA THR A 7 26.19 2.32 -5.43
C THR A 7 24.81 2.04 -4.83
N LEU A 8 24.78 1.21 -3.79
CA LEU A 8 23.65 1.06 -2.88
C LEU A 8 23.41 2.44 -2.24
N ALA A 9 22.61 3.27 -2.89
CA ALA A 9 22.13 4.50 -2.30
C ALA A 9 21.07 4.11 -1.27
N SER A 10 21.49 4.17 0.00
CA SER A 10 20.67 4.50 1.17
C SER A 10 19.24 3.95 1.15
N LEU A 11 19.00 2.87 1.91
CA LEU A 11 17.71 2.68 2.55
C LEU A 11 17.41 3.96 3.34
N ALA A 12 16.60 4.85 2.77
CA ALA A 12 15.98 5.92 3.54
C ALA A 12 15.14 5.22 4.59
N SER A 13 15.64 5.23 5.83
CA SER A 13 14.95 4.75 6.99
C SER A 13 13.59 5.44 7.03
N ILE A 14 12.51 4.65 6.94
CA ILE A 14 11.13 5.11 7.14
C ILE A 14 10.99 5.43 8.63
N SER A 15 11.67 6.48 9.09
CA SER A 15 11.73 6.89 10.51
C SER A 15 10.96 8.18 10.78
N GLY A 16 10.22 8.71 9.80
CA GLY A 16 9.64 10.05 9.90
C GLY A 16 8.12 10.15 10.07
N ALA A 17 7.33 9.09 9.86
CA ALA A 17 5.87 9.22 9.77
C ALA A 17 5.07 8.16 10.55
N LEU A 18 5.70 7.43 11.48
CA LEU A 18 5.01 6.50 12.38
C LEU A 18 4.84 7.08 13.79
N ALA A 19 4.68 8.40 13.91
CA ALA A 19 4.28 9.00 15.16
C ALA A 19 2.74 8.91 15.28
N SER A 20 2.28 8.12 16.25
CA SER A 20 0.90 7.97 16.72
C SER A 20 -0.09 7.20 15.82
N ALA A 21 -0.01 5.86 15.86
CA ALA A 21 -1.14 5.00 15.49
C ALA A 21 -1.29 3.83 16.47
N SER A 22 -1.20 4.10 17.78
CA SER A 22 -1.65 3.15 18.79
C SER A 22 -3.17 3.25 18.91
N GLY A 23 -3.91 2.47 18.11
CA GLY A 23 -5.33 2.17 18.33
C GLY A 23 -6.34 2.55 17.23
N SER A 24 -5.93 2.89 16.02
CA SER A 24 -6.85 3.23 14.93
C SER A 24 -6.88 2.13 13.85
N ASN A 25 -8.06 1.79 13.34
CA ASN A 25 -8.25 0.81 12.26
C ASN A 25 -7.51 1.20 10.96
N ASP A 26 -7.12 2.48 10.83
CA ASP A 26 -6.39 3.01 9.68
C ASP A 26 -4.86 2.83 9.75
N ALA A 27 -4.30 2.33 10.86
CA ALA A 27 -2.84 2.23 11.03
C ALA A 27 -2.17 1.39 9.94
N CYS A 28 -2.75 0.23 9.63
CA CYS A 28 -2.27 -0.63 8.55
C CYS A 28 -2.47 0.04 7.17
N SER A 29 -3.61 0.69 6.93
CA SER A 29 -3.88 1.41 5.68
C SER A 29 -2.90 2.56 5.46
N LYS A 30 -2.58 3.33 6.50
CA LYS A 30 -1.57 4.40 6.46
C LYS A 30 -0.17 3.86 6.20
N PHE A 31 0.17 2.69 6.72
CA PHE A 31 1.42 2.02 6.39
C PHE A 31 1.50 1.62 4.91
N ILE A 32 0.45 0.98 4.36
CA ILE A 32 0.34 0.65 2.93
C ILE A 32 0.49 1.92 2.08
N TYR A 33 -0.22 3.00 2.44
CA TYR A 33 -0.11 4.28 1.78
C TYR A 33 1.32 4.85 1.82
N SER A 34 1.99 4.82 2.98
CA SER A 34 3.35 5.35 3.14
C SER A 34 4.37 4.59 2.29
N THR A 35 4.24 3.26 2.22
CA THR A 35 5.14 2.42 1.41
C THR A 35 4.89 2.62 -0.08
N LEU A 36 3.65 2.87 -0.51
CA LEU A 36 3.31 3.18 -1.90
C LEU A 36 4.09 4.39 -2.43
N TYR A 37 4.28 5.42 -1.59
CA TYR A 37 5.01 6.64 -1.91
C TYR A 37 6.51 6.57 -1.57
N ASN A 38 7.02 5.43 -1.10
CA ASN A 38 8.45 5.23 -0.93
C ASN A 38 9.17 5.25 -2.29
N GLU A 39 10.37 5.83 -2.34
CA GLU A 39 11.17 5.93 -3.57
C GLU A 39 11.54 4.56 -4.17
N GLY A 40 11.68 3.53 -3.33
CA GLY A 40 11.91 2.16 -3.75
C GLY A 40 10.70 1.50 -4.40
N SER A 41 9.50 2.06 -4.27
CA SER A 41 8.25 1.51 -4.80
C SER A 41 8.02 1.96 -6.25
N ALA A 42 8.89 1.49 -7.14
CA ALA A 42 8.86 1.82 -8.57
C ALA A 42 7.71 1.11 -9.32
N ASP A 43 7.44 -0.13 -8.94
CA ASP A 43 6.35 -0.98 -9.43
C ASP A 43 5.86 -1.90 -8.31
N VAL A 44 4.84 -2.73 -8.60
CA VAL A 44 4.17 -3.56 -7.58
C VAL A 44 5.15 -4.53 -6.92
N TYR A 45 6.06 -5.10 -7.71
CA TYR A 45 7.08 -6.01 -7.21
C TYR A 45 7.99 -5.30 -6.19
N HIS A 46 8.55 -4.14 -6.56
CA HIS A 46 9.44 -3.40 -5.67
C HIS A 46 8.72 -2.80 -4.47
N TRP A 47 7.47 -2.39 -4.65
CA TRP A 47 6.63 -1.93 -3.54
C TRP A 47 6.41 -3.02 -2.49
N ARG A 48 6.16 -4.25 -2.92
CA ARG A 48 6.09 -5.40 -2.02
C ARG A 48 7.42 -5.61 -1.29
N GLU A 49 8.55 -5.48 -1.98
CA GLU A 49 9.86 -5.56 -1.31
C GLU A 49 10.03 -4.47 -0.23
N VAL A 50 9.53 -3.25 -0.46
CA VAL A 50 9.55 -2.17 0.54
C VAL A 50 8.69 -2.54 1.75
N ILE A 51 7.50 -3.08 1.53
CA ILE A 51 6.62 -3.57 2.60
C ILE A 51 7.31 -4.67 3.41
N ASP A 52 7.96 -5.64 2.75
CA ASP A 52 8.63 -6.77 3.40
C ASP A 52 9.88 -6.38 4.20
N LYS A 53 10.63 -5.38 3.71
CA LYS A 53 11.83 -4.86 4.38
C LYS A 53 11.51 -3.87 5.51
N SER A 54 10.25 -3.47 5.68
CA SER A 54 9.85 -2.52 6.72
C SER A 54 9.87 -3.18 8.10
N GLU A 55 10.78 -2.72 8.98
CA GLU A 55 10.97 -3.27 10.33
C GLU A 55 9.74 -3.11 11.24
N SER A 56 8.92 -2.09 10.99
CA SER A 56 7.66 -1.86 11.69
C SER A 56 6.50 -2.04 10.73
N ASN A 57 5.76 -3.13 10.91
CA ASN A 57 4.60 -3.44 10.09
C ASN A 57 3.33 -3.54 10.97
N PRO A 58 2.53 -2.46 11.06
CA PRO A 58 1.33 -2.45 11.90
C PRO A 58 0.22 -3.37 11.39
N CYS A 59 0.33 -3.92 10.17
CA CYS A 59 -0.67 -4.84 9.61
C CYS A 59 -0.64 -6.22 10.26
N ALA A 60 0.51 -6.68 10.77
CA ALA A 60 0.64 -8.01 11.37
C ALA A 60 -0.20 -8.20 12.64
N SER A 61 -0.51 -7.11 13.36
CA SER A 61 -1.31 -7.11 14.58
C SER A 61 -2.73 -6.56 14.39
N THR A 62 -3.07 -6.11 13.18
CA THR A 62 -4.38 -5.53 12.89
C THR A 62 -5.34 -6.63 12.41
N SER A 63 -6.50 -6.77 13.05
CA SER A 63 -7.54 -7.71 12.62
C SER A 63 -8.78 -6.94 12.16
N ASN A 64 -9.45 -7.46 11.13
CA ASN A 64 -10.73 -6.96 10.62
C ASN A 64 -10.76 -5.48 10.17
N SER A 65 -9.62 -4.92 9.72
CA SER A 65 -9.59 -3.60 9.07
C SER A 65 -9.43 -3.74 7.56
N CYS A 66 -9.83 -2.69 6.81
CA CYS A 66 -9.59 -2.68 5.37
C CYS A 66 -8.10 -2.80 5.07
N GLY A 67 -7.26 -2.08 5.80
CA GLY A 67 -5.80 -2.20 5.67
C GLY A 67 -5.31 -3.64 5.80
N ALA A 68 -5.81 -4.42 6.78
CA ALA A 68 -5.39 -5.81 6.96
C ALA A 68 -5.77 -6.69 5.74
N ASP A 69 -6.99 -6.51 5.21
CA ASP A 69 -7.43 -7.22 4.00
C ASP A 69 -6.57 -6.83 2.78
N LEU A 70 -6.35 -5.52 2.58
CA LEU A 70 -5.49 -5.00 1.51
C LEU A 70 -4.08 -5.59 1.61
N TYR A 71 -3.49 -5.56 2.80
CA TYR A 71 -2.16 -6.10 3.08
C TYR A 71 -2.04 -7.59 2.75
N SER A 72 -3.03 -8.42 3.13
CA SER A 72 -3.06 -9.85 2.78
C SER A 72 -3.02 -10.06 1.27
N ILE A 73 -3.78 -9.28 0.49
CA ILE A 73 -3.75 -9.39 -0.98
C ILE A 73 -2.39 -8.97 -1.55
N PHE A 74 -1.76 -7.94 -1.01
CA PHE A 74 -0.47 -7.46 -1.54
C PHE A 74 0.72 -8.36 -1.19
N LYS A 75 0.72 -8.96 0.00
CA LYS A 75 1.87 -9.71 0.51
C LYS A 75 1.73 -11.22 0.36
N GLU A 76 0.56 -11.75 0.66
CA GLU A 76 0.35 -13.20 0.76
C GLU A 76 -0.06 -13.82 -0.58
N ASP A 77 -0.42 -12.98 -1.56
CA ASP A 77 -0.73 -13.43 -2.91
C ASP A 77 0.51 -13.44 -3.81
N THR A 78 0.55 -14.41 -4.73
CA THR A 78 1.67 -14.58 -5.67
C THR A 78 1.62 -13.62 -6.85
N ASN A 79 0.61 -12.76 -6.89
CA ASN A 79 0.43 -11.75 -7.94
C ASN A 79 1.60 -10.77 -7.97
N GLN A 80 2.17 -10.60 -9.16
CA GLN A 80 3.33 -9.72 -9.38
C GLN A 80 2.98 -8.47 -10.18
N ASP A 81 1.72 -8.33 -10.60
CA ASP A 81 1.24 -7.24 -11.44
C ASP A 81 -0.16 -6.77 -11.02
N VAL A 82 -0.49 -5.55 -11.45
CA VAL A 82 -1.78 -4.88 -11.16
C VAL A 82 -2.97 -5.63 -11.75
N TYR A 83 -2.79 -6.30 -12.90
CA TYR A 83 -3.88 -6.99 -13.58
C TYR A 83 -4.38 -8.18 -12.74
N ASN A 84 -3.48 -9.09 -12.35
CA ASN A 84 -3.82 -10.26 -11.56
C ASN A 84 -4.37 -9.85 -10.18
N TRP A 85 -3.78 -8.82 -9.60
CA TRP A 85 -4.26 -8.26 -8.34
C TRP A 85 -5.69 -7.70 -8.44
N LYS A 86 -6.01 -6.98 -9.52
CA LYS A 86 -7.37 -6.47 -9.78
C LYS A 86 -8.39 -7.59 -9.91
N GLN A 87 -8.03 -8.68 -10.56
CA GLN A 87 -8.90 -9.86 -10.69
C GLN A 87 -9.21 -10.45 -9.31
N ASP A 88 -8.21 -10.61 -8.45
CA ASP A 88 -8.43 -11.15 -7.11
C ASP A 88 -9.23 -10.23 -6.21
N MET A 89 -9.00 -8.92 -6.30
CA MET A 89 -9.82 -7.92 -5.63
C MET A 89 -11.29 -7.97 -6.07
N GLY A 90 -11.56 -8.06 -7.37
CA GLY A 90 -12.92 -8.15 -7.89
C GLY A 90 -13.65 -9.42 -7.44
N ASN A 91 -12.91 -10.49 -7.16
CA ASN A 91 -13.46 -11.77 -6.69
C ASN A 91 -13.58 -11.86 -5.15
N ARG A 92 -12.85 -11.03 -4.38
CA ARG A 92 -12.88 -11.03 -2.91
C ARG A 92 -13.89 -10.01 -2.38
N LYS A 93 -14.75 -10.43 -1.45
CA LYS A 93 -15.63 -9.52 -0.70
C LYS A 93 -14.88 -8.95 0.51
N LEU A 94 -14.25 -7.79 0.36
CA LEU A 94 -13.56 -7.11 1.47
C LEU A 94 -14.54 -6.24 2.26
N THR A 95 -15.35 -6.87 3.13
CA THR A 95 -16.39 -6.17 3.89
C THR A 95 -15.81 -5.09 4.81
N ALA A 96 -14.57 -5.27 5.32
CA ALA A 96 -13.90 -4.25 6.12
C ALA A 96 -13.58 -2.98 5.29
N CYS A 97 -13.30 -3.13 3.99
CA CYS A 97 -13.12 -2.02 3.06
C CYS A 97 -14.41 -1.32 2.64
N THR A 98 -15.55 -1.97 2.84
CA THR A 98 -16.86 -1.32 2.67
C THR A 98 -17.35 -0.60 3.93
N ALA A 99 -16.70 -0.85 5.08
CA ALA A 99 -17.02 -0.19 6.35
C ALA A 99 -16.36 1.21 6.44
N THR A 100 -17.01 2.15 7.14
CA THR A 100 -16.57 3.57 7.20
C THR A 100 -15.59 3.88 8.35
N ASN A 101 -15.12 2.87 9.08
CA ASN A 101 -14.23 3.04 10.24
C ASN A 101 -12.73 3.01 9.88
N ASP A 102 -12.39 2.79 8.60
CA ASP A 102 -11.03 2.90 8.05
C ASP A 102 -11.07 3.77 6.78
N ALA A 103 -11.09 5.08 6.97
CA ALA A 103 -11.21 6.03 5.86
C ALA A 103 -10.00 5.99 4.90
N CYS A 104 -8.79 5.74 5.41
CA CYS A 104 -7.62 5.55 4.57
C CYS A 104 -7.72 4.25 3.77
N GLY A 105 -8.14 3.16 4.41
CA GLY A 105 -8.37 1.87 3.73
C GLY A 105 -9.44 2.00 2.65
N LYS A 106 -10.55 2.69 2.93
CA LYS A 106 -11.59 2.98 1.93
C LYS A 106 -11.04 3.78 0.74
N LEU A 107 -10.22 4.81 1.00
CA LEU A 107 -9.57 5.60 -0.04
C LEU A 107 -8.68 4.72 -0.94
N LEU A 108 -7.86 3.86 -0.33
CA LEU A 108 -6.99 2.93 -1.04
C LEU A 108 -7.81 1.91 -1.84
N TRP A 109 -8.79 1.27 -1.21
CA TRP A 109 -9.72 0.34 -1.85
C TRP A 109 -10.38 0.93 -3.10
N ASP A 110 -10.96 2.14 -2.96
CA ASP A 110 -11.61 2.82 -4.07
C ASP A 110 -10.63 3.23 -5.16
N THR A 111 -9.40 3.62 -4.79
CA THR A 111 -8.34 3.94 -5.75
C THR A 111 -8.03 2.72 -6.57
N PHE A 112 -7.84 1.58 -5.92
CA PHE A 112 -7.41 0.39 -6.60
C PHE A 112 -8.52 -0.27 -7.44
N HIS A 113 -9.78 -0.06 -7.04
CA HIS A 113 -10.97 -0.45 -7.81
C HIS A 113 -11.34 0.51 -8.95
N ASP A 114 -10.70 1.67 -9.04
CA ASP A 114 -10.99 2.64 -10.10
C ASP A 114 -10.70 2.02 -11.48
N ASP A 115 -11.51 2.30 -12.49
CA ASP A 115 -11.28 1.78 -13.84
C ASP A 115 -9.91 2.21 -14.41
N LYS A 116 -9.41 3.38 -13.99
CA LYS A 116 -8.10 3.92 -14.39
C LYS A 116 -6.92 3.36 -13.59
N SER A 117 -7.17 2.50 -12.61
CA SER A 117 -6.14 1.83 -11.81
C SER A 117 -5.44 0.76 -12.65
N THR A 118 -4.49 1.15 -13.51
CA THR A 118 -3.78 0.23 -14.41
C THR A 118 -2.33 -0.03 -14.02
N ASP A 119 -1.74 0.88 -13.24
CA ASP A 119 -0.41 0.76 -12.67
C ASP A 119 -0.28 1.62 -11.40
N MET A 120 0.86 1.50 -10.72
CA MET A 120 1.15 2.28 -9.51
C MET A 120 1.22 3.80 -9.73
N ALA A 121 1.64 4.26 -10.90
CA ALA A 121 1.67 5.69 -11.20
C ALA A 121 0.25 6.24 -11.30
N ASN A 122 -0.67 5.49 -11.92
CA ASN A 122 -2.08 5.84 -11.96
C ASN A 122 -2.72 5.79 -10.58
N TRP A 123 -2.36 4.84 -9.70
CA TRP A 123 -2.85 4.84 -8.31
C TRP A 123 -2.51 6.14 -7.58
N LYS A 124 -1.24 6.55 -7.64
CA LYS A 124 -0.78 7.82 -7.04
C LYS A 124 -1.56 9.00 -7.63
N HIS A 125 -1.74 9.04 -8.94
CA HIS A 125 -2.51 10.09 -9.60
C HIS A 125 -3.98 10.14 -9.15
N ILE A 126 -4.65 8.99 -9.04
CA ILE A 126 -6.04 8.91 -8.56
C ILE A 126 -6.14 9.39 -7.10
N ILE A 127 -5.21 8.97 -6.24
CA ILE A 127 -5.18 9.41 -4.83
C ILE A 127 -4.96 10.92 -4.74
N ASP A 128 -3.99 11.45 -5.48
CA ASP A 128 -3.64 12.88 -5.43
C ASP A 128 -4.75 13.76 -6.05
N ALA A 129 -5.52 13.22 -7.02
CA ALA A 129 -6.66 13.90 -7.60
C ALA A 129 -7.88 13.96 -6.65
N ARG A 130 -7.93 13.11 -5.61
CA ARG A 130 -8.97 13.19 -4.58
C ARG A 130 -8.63 14.33 -3.62
N GLY A 131 -9.38 15.43 -3.72
CA GLY A 131 -9.10 16.68 -2.99
C GLY A 131 -8.94 16.58 -1.47
N SER A 132 -9.33 15.46 -0.84
CA SER A 132 -8.98 15.11 0.53
C SER A 132 -8.34 13.72 0.59
N ASN A 133 -7.14 13.62 1.18
CA ASN A 133 -6.45 12.35 1.37
C ASN A 133 -6.55 11.89 2.83
N ALA A 134 -7.42 10.91 3.09
CA ALA A 134 -7.67 10.33 4.40
C ALA A 134 -6.49 9.53 5.00
N CYS A 135 -5.43 9.30 4.22
CA CYS A 135 -4.21 8.64 4.68
C CYS A 135 -3.12 9.61 5.18
N LYS A 136 -3.30 10.92 4.98
CA LYS A 136 -2.40 11.97 5.48
C LYS A 136 -2.78 12.45 6.88
#